data_AF-A0A1I1QD31-F1
#
_entry.id   AF-A0A1I1QD31-F1
#
_cell.length_a   1.000
_cell.length_b   1.000
_cell.length_c   1.000
_cell.angle_alpha   90.00
_cell.angle_beta   90.00
_cell.angle_gamma   90.00
#
_symmetry.space_group_name_H-M   'P 1'
#
loop_
_entity.id
_entity.type
_entity.pdbx_description
1 polymer ?
#
loop_
_entity_poly.entity_id
_entity_poly.type
_entity_poly.pdbx_seq_one_letter_code
_entity_poly.pdbx_strand_id
1 'polypeptide(L)'
;MEKSDKSIHNICLASIKRHTIDPYDFKWTRFYEENIGFNNSFPEIEIELLENELVICSTVIDKDNFSVLTSQKLTTKESGVLLSGKMNSATDRLYGDFKGYQSKLFTFGLVQLNNGNELKYFIETGRASMVMIYGVRTRIGMTNA
;
A
#
# COMPACT_ATOMS: atom_id res chain seq x y z
N MET A 1 -19.68 -13.27 2.49
CA MET A 1 -19.47 -12.77 3.88
C MET A 1 -18.25 -11.89 3.83
N GLU A 2 -18.35 -10.63 4.25
CA GLU A 2 -17.20 -9.73 4.23
C GLU A 2 -16.11 -10.25 5.18
N LYS A 3 -14.86 -10.23 4.73
CA LYS A 3 -13.73 -10.69 5.56
C LYS A 3 -13.44 -9.64 6.62
N SER A 4 -13.05 -10.07 7.82
CA SER A 4 -12.60 -9.14 8.85
C SER A 4 -11.29 -8.45 8.44
N ASP A 5 -11.03 -7.28 9.01
CA ASP A 5 -9.77 -6.53 8.80
C ASP A 5 -8.54 -7.40 9.05
N LYS A 6 -8.54 -8.18 10.14
CA LYS A 6 -7.48 -9.15 10.46
C LYS A 6 -7.30 -10.23 9.40
N SER A 7 -8.40 -10.74 8.82
CA SER A 7 -8.32 -11.74 7.75
C SER A 7 -7.74 -11.13 6.47
N ILE A 8 -8.21 -9.94 6.08
CA ILE A 8 -7.70 -9.19 4.92
C ILE A 8 -6.20 -8.94 5.07
N HIS A 9 -5.82 -8.42 6.24
CA HIS A 9 -4.44 -8.11 6.59
C HIS A 9 -3.52 -9.33 6.43
N ASN A 10 -3.87 -10.45 7.08
CA ASN A 10 -3.06 -11.68 7.02
C ASN A 10 -2.93 -12.24 5.60
N ILE A 11 -4.00 -12.20 4.80
CA ILE A 11 -3.96 -12.66 3.40
C ILE A 11 -3.04 -11.76 2.57
N CYS A 12 -3.11 -10.45 2.76
CA CYS A 12 -2.25 -9.50 2.05
C CYS A 12 -0.77 -9.71 2.43
N LEU A 13 -0.45 -9.85 3.73
CA LEU A 13 0.91 -10.14 4.17
C LEU A 13 1.45 -11.45 3.59
N ALA A 14 0.64 -12.52 3.63
CA ALA A 14 1.03 -13.79 3.05
C ALA A 14 1.25 -13.69 1.53
N SER A 15 0.49 -12.84 0.83
CA SER A 15 0.67 -12.57 -0.59
C SER A 15 1.97 -11.80 -0.86
N ILE A 16 2.21 -10.72 -0.11
CA ILE A 16 3.44 -9.91 -0.20
C ILE A 16 4.67 -10.79 0.01
N LYS A 17 4.72 -11.57 1.10
CA LYS A 17 5.86 -12.44 1.43
C LYS A 17 6.13 -13.49 0.35
N ARG A 18 5.10 -14.03 -0.30
CA ARG A 18 5.25 -15.01 -1.39
C ARG A 18 5.87 -14.43 -2.65
N HIS A 19 5.69 -13.14 -2.89
CA HIS A 19 6.14 -12.48 -4.13
C HIS A 19 7.33 -11.55 -3.93
N THR A 20 7.72 -11.29 -2.68
CA THR A 20 8.85 -10.42 -2.33
C THR A 20 10.02 -11.29 -1.87
N ILE A 21 11.20 -11.09 -2.46
CA ILE A 21 12.41 -11.86 -2.17
C ILE A 21 13.10 -11.29 -0.92
N ASP A 22 13.40 -12.13 0.06
CA ASP A 22 14.17 -11.83 1.27
C ASP A 22 15.67 -11.62 0.93
N PRO A 23 16.43 -10.72 1.62
CA PRO A 23 16.05 -9.84 2.72
C PRO A 23 15.06 -8.74 2.33
N TYR A 24 14.16 -8.39 3.26
CA TYR A 24 13.23 -7.24 3.14
C TYR A 24 13.89 -5.90 3.50
N ASP A 25 15.06 -5.62 2.95
CA ASP A 25 15.91 -4.46 3.25
C ASP A 25 15.68 -3.28 2.29
N PHE A 26 14.42 -2.88 2.12
CA PHE A 26 14.06 -1.81 1.19
C PHE A 26 14.25 -0.42 1.79
N LYS A 27 14.44 0.58 0.91
CA LYS A 27 14.78 1.94 1.33
C LYS A 27 13.59 2.68 1.95
N TRP A 28 12.43 2.59 1.30
CA TRP A 28 11.23 3.36 1.63
C TRP A 28 10.03 2.46 1.93
N THR A 29 10.05 1.23 1.45
CA THR A 29 8.90 0.34 1.44
C THR A 29 8.96 -0.67 2.56
N ARG A 30 7.84 -0.84 3.28
CA ARG A 30 7.73 -1.77 4.40
C ARG A 30 6.34 -2.41 4.41
N PHE A 31 6.22 -3.54 5.07
CA PHE A 31 4.95 -4.18 5.41
C PHE A 31 4.97 -4.58 6.89
N TYR A 32 3.80 -4.68 7.51
CA TYR A 32 3.68 -4.67 8.96
C TYR A 32 2.84 -5.82 9.46
N GLU A 33 3.32 -6.55 10.48
CA GLU A 33 2.49 -7.54 11.17
C GLU A 33 1.48 -6.87 12.11
N GLU A 34 1.79 -5.67 12.59
CA GLU A 34 0.99 -4.89 13.54
C GLU A 34 1.18 -3.38 13.32
N ASN A 35 0.16 -2.59 13.63
CA ASN A 35 0.17 -1.12 13.47
C ASN A 35 1.31 -0.43 14.23
N ILE A 36 1.72 -0.97 15.39
CA ILE A 36 2.84 -0.43 16.17
C ILE A 36 4.15 -0.39 15.37
N GLY A 37 4.34 -1.33 14.44
CA GLY A 37 5.50 -1.34 13.54
C GLY A 37 5.54 -0.12 12.61
N PHE A 38 4.37 0.29 12.09
CA PHE A 38 4.25 1.49 11.27
C PHE A 38 4.50 2.75 12.10
N ASN A 39 3.82 2.88 13.24
CA ASN A 39 3.93 4.06 14.11
C ASN A 39 5.35 4.27 14.64
N ASN A 40 6.07 3.20 14.98
CA ASN A 40 7.47 3.28 15.42
C ASN A 40 8.41 3.65 14.27
N SER A 41 8.10 3.20 13.05
CA SER A 41 8.93 3.44 11.86
C SER A 41 8.79 4.86 11.31
N PHE A 42 7.60 5.44 11.46
CA PHE A 42 7.20 6.70 10.84
C PHE A 42 6.27 7.50 11.78
N PRO A 43 6.74 7.91 12.96
CA PRO A 43 5.91 8.60 13.96
C PRO A 43 5.38 9.95 13.48
N GLU A 44 6.01 10.56 12.47
CA GLU A 44 5.60 11.81 11.84
C GLU A 44 4.46 11.68 10.83
N ILE A 45 4.09 10.45 10.46
CA ILE A 45 3.03 10.18 9.49
C ILE A 45 1.71 9.95 10.21
N GLU A 46 0.90 11.00 10.26
CA GLU A 46 -0.44 10.94 10.82
C GLU A 46 -1.45 10.49 9.76
N ILE A 47 -2.01 9.30 9.96
CA ILE A 47 -3.18 8.81 9.21
C ILE A 47 -4.28 8.43 10.19
N GLU A 48 -5.51 8.80 9.86
CA GLU A 48 -6.67 8.36 10.63
C GLU A 48 -6.88 6.85 10.39
N LEU A 49 -7.01 6.06 11.46
CA LEU A 49 -7.35 4.64 11.38
C LEU A 49 -8.65 4.40 12.13
N LEU A 50 -9.53 3.58 11.55
CA LEU A 50 -10.70 3.06 12.28
C LEU A 50 -10.26 2.01 13.31
N GLU A 51 -11.12 1.75 14.31
CA GLU A 51 -10.78 0.95 15.50
C GLU A 51 -10.11 -0.41 15.21
N ASN A 52 -10.53 -1.10 14.15
CA ASN A 52 -10.00 -2.42 13.77
C ASN A 52 -9.14 -2.39 12.49
N GLU A 53 -8.88 -1.20 11.94
CA GLU A 53 -8.15 -1.02 10.69
C GLU A 53 -6.66 -1.30 10.90
N LEU A 54 -6.10 -2.16 10.04
CA LEU A 54 -4.71 -2.59 10.14
C LEU A 54 -3.90 -2.10 8.96
N VAL A 55 -2.75 -1.51 9.23
CA VAL A 55 -1.77 -1.09 8.23
C VAL A 55 -1.10 -2.34 7.65
N ILE A 56 -1.19 -2.52 6.34
CA ILE A 56 -0.63 -3.68 5.63
C ILE A 56 0.79 -3.36 5.17
N CYS A 57 0.93 -2.29 4.38
CA CYS A 57 2.20 -1.88 3.82
C CYS A 57 2.21 -0.40 3.45
N SER A 58 3.40 0.14 3.23
CA SER A 58 3.58 1.54 2.85
C SER A 58 4.84 1.72 2.01
N THR A 59 4.86 2.79 1.23
CA THR A 59 6.08 3.42 0.70
C THR A 59 6.14 4.85 1.22
N VAL A 60 7.16 5.18 2.01
CA VAL A 60 7.33 6.50 2.62
C VAL A 60 8.66 7.09 2.16
N ILE A 61 8.60 8.10 1.29
CA ILE A 61 9.78 8.82 0.80
C ILE A 61 10.16 9.91 1.80
N ASP A 62 9.15 10.67 2.24
CA ASP A 62 9.21 11.69 3.30
C ASP A 62 7.79 12.00 3.82
N LYS A 63 7.67 12.97 4.74
CA LYS A 63 6.41 13.38 5.39
C LYS A 63 5.34 13.95 4.45
N ASP A 64 5.72 14.36 3.25
CA ASP A 64 4.85 14.97 2.24
C ASP A 64 4.66 14.08 1.01
N ASN A 65 5.37 12.94 0.95
CA ASN A 65 5.38 11.98 -0.14
C ASN A 65 5.34 10.54 0.38
N PHE A 66 4.14 10.01 0.56
CA PHE A 66 3.94 8.63 1.02
C PHE A 66 2.68 7.99 0.49
N SER A 67 2.62 6.66 0.59
CA SER A 67 1.39 5.89 0.44
C SER A 67 1.32 4.81 1.49
N VAL A 68 0.14 4.66 2.10
CA VAL A 68 -0.14 3.65 3.12
C VAL A 68 -1.40 2.89 2.70
N LEU A 69 -1.25 1.57 2.58
CA LEU A 69 -2.35 0.65 2.36
C LEU A 69 -2.74 0.02 3.69
N THR A 70 -4.03 0.04 3.99
CA THR A 70 -4.62 -0.62 5.15
C THR A 70 -5.61 -1.71 4.71
N SER A 71 -6.16 -2.42 5.69
CA SER A 71 -7.26 -3.35 5.50
C SER A 71 -8.54 -2.71 4.97
N GLN A 72 -8.67 -1.38 4.94
CA GLN A 72 -9.89 -0.70 4.46
C GLN A 72 -9.66 0.30 3.33
N LYS A 73 -8.56 1.05 3.36
CA LYS A 73 -8.31 2.17 2.44
C LYS A 73 -6.87 2.24 1.96
N LEU A 74 -6.68 2.99 0.90
CA LEU A 74 -5.38 3.45 0.43
C LEU A 74 -5.35 4.96 0.67
N THR A 75 -4.28 5.42 1.32
CA THR A 75 -4.04 6.84 1.59
C THR A 75 -2.71 7.24 0.97
N THR A 76 -2.70 8.32 0.21
CA THR A 76 -1.51 8.83 -0.48
C THR A 76 -1.40 10.32 -0.25
N LYS A 77 -0.22 10.75 0.19
CA LYS A 77 0.15 12.16 0.25
C LYS A 77 1.19 12.42 -0.84
N GLU A 78 0.88 13.24 -1.82
CA GLU A 78 1.78 13.61 -2.92
C GLU A 78 2.00 15.12 -2.87
N SER A 79 3.25 15.55 -2.71
CA SER A 79 3.61 16.98 -2.63
C SER A 79 2.76 17.76 -1.61
N GLY A 80 2.49 17.15 -0.45
CA GLY A 80 1.69 17.78 0.60
C GLY A 80 0.18 17.50 0.53
N VAL A 81 -0.34 17.06 -0.62
CA VAL A 81 -1.77 16.85 -0.83
C VAL A 81 -2.17 15.43 -0.45
N LEU A 82 -3.00 15.29 0.59
CA LEU A 82 -3.47 14.00 1.10
C LEU A 82 -4.79 13.60 0.44
N LEU A 83 -4.80 12.42 -0.19
CA LEU A 83 -5.99 11.78 -0.73
C LEU A 83 -6.14 10.39 -0.13
N SER A 84 -7.38 9.97 0.12
CA SER A 84 -7.70 8.65 0.63
C SER A 84 -8.93 8.08 -0.04
N GLY A 85 -8.95 6.77 -0.25
CA GLY A 85 -10.04 6.06 -0.91
C GLY A 85 -10.24 4.67 -0.33
N LYS A 86 -11.52 4.31 -0.09
CA LYS A 86 -11.88 2.95 0.32
C LYS A 86 -11.52 1.97 -0.80
N MET A 87 -10.92 0.84 -0.42
CA MET A 87 -10.49 -0.19 -1.36
C MET A 87 -11.61 -1.15 -1.76
N ASN A 88 -12.75 -1.10 -1.08
CA ASN A 88 -13.91 -1.92 -1.42
C ASN A 88 -14.37 -1.59 -2.84
N SER A 89 -14.38 -2.61 -3.71
CA SER A 89 -14.75 -2.52 -5.12
C SER A 89 -13.85 -1.58 -5.95
N ALA A 90 -12.66 -1.25 -5.45
CA ALA A 90 -11.65 -0.59 -6.26
C ALA A 90 -11.13 -1.56 -7.34
N THR A 91 -10.66 -1.02 -8.47
CA THR A 91 -10.05 -1.81 -9.55
C THR A 91 -8.61 -1.38 -9.75
N ASP A 92 -7.76 -2.38 -9.98
CA ASP A 92 -6.35 -2.20 -10.27
C ASP A 92 -6.16 -1.73 -11.72
N ARG A 93 -5.22 -0.81 -11.96
CA ARG A 93 -5.05 -0.17 -13.29
C ARG A 93 -3.64 -0.34 -13.84
N LEU A 94 -2.64 0.29 -13.21
CA LEU A 94 -1.26 0.31 -13.70
C LEU A 94 -0.26 0.50 -12.56
N TYR A 95 1.00 0.16 -12.83
CA TYR A 95 2.11 0.25 -11.85
C TYR A 95 3.26 1.15 -12.33
N GLY A 96 3.12 1.82 -13.47
CA GLY A 96 4.20 2.57 -14.11
C GLY A 96 5.45 1.72 -14.35
N ASP A 97 6.63 2.36 -14.31
CA ASP A 97 7.91 1.67 -14.48
C ASP A 97 8.45 1.12 -13.15
N PHE A 98 7.74 0.13 -12.61
CA PHE A 98 8.08 -0.48 -11.32
C PHE A 98 9.39 -1.28 -11.37
N LYS A 99 9.89 -1.63 -12.57
CA LYS A 99 11.18 -2.28 -12.75
C LYS A 99 12.35 -1.32 -12.52
N GLY A 100 12.10 -0.01 -12.61
CA GLY A 100 13.12 1.02 -12.37
C GLY A 100 14.07 1.18 -13.56
N TYR A 101 13.57 1.11 -14.80
CA TYR A 101 14.40 1.49 -15.94
C TYR A 101 14.90 2.94 -15.76
N GLN A 102 16.12 3.19 -16.25
CA GLN A 102 16.81 4.49 -16.10
C GLN A 102 17.04 4.93 -14.64
N SER A 103 17.15 3.99 -13.70
CA SER A 103 17.50 4.26 -12.29
C SER A 103 16.50 5.15 -11.55
N LYS A 104 15.25 5.21 -12.00
CA LYS A 104 14.17 5.82 -11.21
C LYS A 104 13.99 5.02 -9.93
N LEU A 105 13.98 5.70 -8.78
CA LEU A 105 13.87 5.05 -7.47
C LEU A 105 12.43 4.75 -7.06
N PHE A 106 11.46 5.46 -7.63
CA PHE A 106 10.04 5.22 -7.42
C PHE A 106 9.25 5.45 -8.72
N THR A 107 8.03 4.93 -8.74
CA THR A 107 7.00 5.16 -9.74
C THR A 107 5.65 5.29 -9.05
N PHE A 108 4.60 5.61 -9.81
CA PHE A 108 3.23 5.56 -9.32
C PHE A 108 2.50 4.33 -9.83
N GLY A 109 1.80 3.66 -8.92
CA GLY A 109 0.66 2.84 -9.24
C GLY A 109 -0.63 3.65 -9.25
N LEU A 110 -1.68 3.08 -9.81
CA LEU A 110 -2.99 3.70 -9.92
C LEU A 110 -4.08 2.67 -9.63
N VAL A 111 -5.05 3.07 -8.80
CA VAL A 111 -6.32 2.35 -8.63
C VAL A 111 -7.47 3.25 -9.04
N GLN A 112 -8.54 2.67 -9.56
CA GLN A 112 -9.82 3.35 -9.73
C GLN A 112 -10.73 2.95 -8.58
N LEU A 113 -11.20 3.93 -7.82
CA LEU A 113 -12.12 3.77 -6.69
C LEU A 113 -13.54 3.49 -7.19
N ASN A 114 -14.41 3.05 -6.28
CA ASN A 114 -15.81 2.71 -6.60
C ASN A 114 -16.64 3.88 -7.15
N ASN A 115 -16.25 5.12 -6.84
CA ASN A 115 -16.87 6.34 -7.34
C ASN A 115 -16.33 6.77 -8.73
N GLY A 116 -15.46 5.96 -9.33
CA GLY A 116 -14.84 6.23 -10.63
C GLY A 116 -13.58 7.08 -10.56
N ASN A 117 -13.27 7.71 -9.41
CA ASN A 117 -12.07 8.52 -9.23
C ASN A 117 -10.81 7.65 -9.23
N GLU A 118 -9.72 8.21 -9.71
CA GLU A 118 -8.42 7.54 -9.66
C GLU A 118 -7.61 8.01 -8.45
N LEU A 119 -6.93 7.06 -7.81
CA LEU A 119 -6.02 7.33 -6.70
C LEU A 119 -4.65 6.73 -7.04
N LYS A 120 -3.65 7.60 -7.08
CA LYS A 120 -2.25 7.20 -7.25
C LYS A 120 -1.70 6.67 -5.93
N TYR A 121 -0.66 5.84 -6.01
CA TYR A 121 0.15 5.46 -4.85
C TYR A 121 1.61 5.26 -5.24
N PHE A 122 2.51 5.53 -4.30
CA PHE A 122 3.94 5.35 -4.49
C PHE A 122 4.31 3.87 -4.52
N ILE A 123 5.25 3.54 -5.42
CA ILE A 123 5.88 2.23 -5.52
C ILE A 123 7.39 2.48 -5.59
N GLU A 124 8.14 2.00 -4.60
CA GLU A 124 9.60 1.89 -4.73
C GLU A 124 9.93 0.86 -5.80
N THR A 125 10.79 1.22 -6.75
CA THR A 125 11.10 0.36 -7.89
C THR A 125 11.96 -0.86 -7.52
N GLY A 126 12.07 -1.82 -8.43
CA GLY A 126 12.90 -3.01 -8.25
C GLY A 126 12.20 -4.03 -7.37
N ARG A 127 12.96 -4.73 -6.51
CA ARG A 127 12.41 -5.82 -5.67
C ARG A 127 11.36 -5.32 -4.67
N ALA A 128 11.51 -4.10 -4.16
CA ALA A 128 10.58 -3.47 -3.23
C ALA A 128 9.17 -3.28 -3.81
N SER A 129 9.06 -3.13 -5.13
CA SER A 129 7.78 -2.85 -5.81
C SER A 129 6.72 -3.92 -5.56
N MET A 130 7.16 -5.16 -5.34
CA MET A 130 6.28 -6.30 -5.08
C MET A 130 5.41 -6.08 -3.83
N VAL A 131 5.90 -5.34 -2.84
CA VAL A 131 5.15 -5.07 -1.60
C VAL A 131 3.88 -4.26 -1.86
N MET A 132 4.00 -3.11 -2.54
CA MET A 132 2.83 -2.28 -2.84
C MET A 132 1.95 -2.90 -3.92
N ILE A 133 2.54 -3.49 -4.98
CA ILE A 133 1.78 -4.13 -6.06
C ILE A 133 0.92 -5.29 -5.53
N TYR A 134 1.53 -6.25 -4.83
CA TYR A 134 0.78 -7.40 -4.32
C TYR A 134 -0.08 -7.04 -3.11
N GLY A 135 0.31 -6.06 -2.29
CA GLY A 135 -0.56 -5.53 -1.24
C GLY A 135 -1.86 -4.99 -1.82
N VAL A 136 -1.77 -4.03 -2.75
CA VAL A 136 -2.93 -3.37 -3.37
C VAL A 136 -3.78 -4.38 -4.15
N ARG A 137 -3.17 -5.16 -5.03
CA ARG A 137 -3.88 -6.14 -5.87
C ARG A 137 -4.60 -7.19 -5.03
N THR A 138 -3.95 -7.70 -3.98
CA THR A 138 -4.58 -8.67 -3.07
C THR A 138 -5.73 -8.02 -2.32
N ARG A 139 -5.54 -6.80 -1.81
CA ARG A 139 -6.59 -6.07 -1.09
C ARG A 139 -7.83 -5.85 -1.94
N ILE A 140 -7.66 -5.49 -3.21
CA ILE A 140 -8.75 -5.38 -4.19
C ILE A 140 -9.47 -6.73 -4.37
N GLY A 141 -8.70 -7.81 -4.53
CA GLY A 141 -9.25 -9.15 -4.70
C GLY A 141 -10.08 -9.66 -3.51
N MET A 142 -9.91 -9.11 -2.31
CA MET A 142 -10.66 -9.53 -1.11
C MET A 142 -12.12 -9.07 -1.10
N THR A 143 -12.49 -8.11 -1.94
CA THR A 143 -13.89 -7.62 -2.04
C THR A 143 -14.72 -8.42 -3.05
N ASN A 144 -14.09 -9.26 -3.87
CA ASN A 144 -14.76 -10.10 -4.89
C ASN A 144 -14.96 -11.56 -4.45
N ALA A 145 -14.81 -11.86 -3.15
CA ALA A 145 -14.80 -13.22 -2.60
C ALA A 145 -15.95 -13.51 -1.62
#